data_AF-A0A3D3NVG2-F1
#
_entry.id   AF-A0A3D3NVG2-F1
#
_cell.length_a   1.000
_cell.length_b   1.000
_cell.length_c   1.000
_cell.angle_alpha   90.00
_cell.angle_beta   90.00
_cell.angle_gamma   90.00
#
_symmetry.space_group_name_H-M   'P 1'
#
loop_
_entity.id
_entity.type
_entity.pdbx_description
1 polymer ?
#
loop_
_entity_poly.entity_id
_entity_poly.type
_entity_poly.pdbx_seq_one_letter_code
_entity_poly.pdbx_strand_id
1 'polypeptide(L)'
;MTKPDWNRIFSNEKHRLHMALRRSDLTSYWRGSNGGLLKERKKWVEENQSRCLGVCDDASLQVSLALREIALLSEVDESRIERLAVEVVPDWTLLSRASGLWRVVAGAVVFPSSWALNEKLGRPLFEVHGPVPGLNPTLGASIDIFLDSLTQFTAWERWNWGLPPILNSIIIHPGICQDLLQVSG
;
A
#
# COMPACT_ATOMS: atom_id res chain seq x y z
N MET A 1 -12.63 7.34 5.36
CA MET A 1 -12.12 6.11 6.00
C MET A 1 -12.92 5.83 7.27
N THR A 2 -13.45 4.62 7.40
CA THR A 2 -14.20 4.15 8.57
C THR A 2 -13.31 4.21 9.82
N LYS A 3 -13.84 4.61 10.98
CA LYS A 3 -13.05 4.59 12.23
C LYS A 3 -12.55 3.16 12.53
N PRO A 4 -11.32 2.99 13.05
CA PRO A 4 -10.83 1.68 13.49
C PRO A 4 -11.74 1.11 14.58
N ASP A 5 -12.03 -0.17 14.47
CA ASP A 5 -12.68 -0.92 15.55
C ASP A 5 -11.60 -1.45 16.49
N TRP A 6 -11.29 -0.67 17.53
CA TRP A 6 -10.20 -0.97 18.46
C TRP A 6 -10.38 -2.28 19.20
N ASN A 7 -11.62 -2.65 19.54
CA ASN A 7 -11.91 -3.91 20.24
C ASN A 7 -11.61 -5.13 19.36
N ARG A 8 -11.77 -4.97 18.04
CA ARG A 8 -11.44 -6.01 17.07
C ARG A 8 -9.95 -6.08 16.75
N ILE A 9 -9.25 -4.95 16.74
CA ILE A 9 -7.79 -4.89 16.49
C ILE A 9 -7.02 -5.38 17.73
N PHE A 10 -7.46 -4.95 18.91
CA PHE A 10 -6.86 -5.24 20.22
C PHE A 10 -7.89 -5.95 21.11
N SER A 11 -8.14 -7.22 20.81
CA SER A 11 -8.90 -8.09 21.71
C SER A 11 -8.08 -8.42 22.95
N ASN A 12 -8.74 -8.87 24.04
CA ASN A 12 -8.07 -9.40 25.23
C ASN A 12 -7.35 -10.75 24.99
N GLU A 13 -7.45 -11.33 23.78
CA GLU A 13 -6.71 -12.53 23.39
C GLU A 13 -5.28 -12.21 22.96
N LYS A 14 -4.40 -13.22 23.01
CA LYS A 14 -3.05 -13.11 22.43
C LYS A 14 -3.15 -12.79 20.94
N HIS A 15 -2.31 -11.86 20.49
CA HIS A 15 -2.23 -11.50 19.07
C HIS A 15 -1.97 -12.72 18.20
N ARG A 16 -2.69 -12.79 17.06
CA ARG A 16 -2.49 -13.80 16.01
C ARG A 16 -2.69 -13.19 14.64
N LEU A 17 -2.00 -13.74 13.65
CA LEU A 17 -2.24 -13.41 12.25
C LEU A 17 -3.61 -13.95 11.81
N HIS A 18 -4.44 -13.09 11.23
CA HIS A 18 -5.74 -13.47 10.70
C HIS A 18 -6.17 -12.48 9.60
N MET A 19 -7.01 -12.92 8.67
CA MET A 19 -7.42 -12.11 7.51
C MET A 19 -8.27 -10.90 7.91
N ALA A 20 -9.24 -11.09 8.84
CA ALA A 20 -10.11 -10.04 9.39
C ALA A 20 -10.81 -9.10 8.37
N LEU A 21 -11.03 -9.58 7.14
CA LEU A 21 -11.62 -8.80 6.06
C LEU A 21 -13.08 -8.41 6.33
N ARG A 22 -13.49 -7.23 5.84
CA ARG A 22 -14.88 -6.77 5.84
C ARG A 22 -15.20 -6.00 4.56
N ARG A 23 -16.48 -5.94 4.18
CA ARG A 23 -16.92 -5.11 3.05
C ARG A 23 -16.65 -3.63 3.35
N SER A 24 -16.28 -2.88 2.32
CA SER A 24 -16.00 -1.45 2.42
C SER A 24 -16.56 -0.68 1.22
N ASP A 25 -16.70 0.63 1.40
CA ASP A 25 -16.88 1.61 0.33
C ASP A 25 -15.56 2.39 0.15
N LEU A 26 -14.92 2.16 -1.01
CA LEU A 26 -13.63 2.77 -1.35
C LEU A 26 -13.71 4.28 -1.54
N THR A 27 -14.90 4.83 -1.82
CA THR A 27 -15.07 6.25 -2.09
C THR A 27 -14.52 7.11 -0.95
N SER A 28 -14.82 6.70 0.30
CA SER A 28 -14.32 7.42 1.49
C SER A 28 -12.82 7.21 1.78
N TYR A 29 -12.20 6.20 1.17
CA TYR A 29 -10.76 5.95 1.28
C TYR A 29 -9.98 6.88 0.33
N TRP A 30 -10.45 7.01 -0.91
CA TRP A 30 -9.79 7.76 -1.96
C TRP A 30 -10.01 9.29 -1.91
N ARG A 31 -11.13 9.76 -1.34
CA ARG A 31 -11.51 11.19 -1.29
C ARG A 31 -11.09 11.94 -0.02
N GLY A 32 -10.19 11.38 0.78
CA GLY A 32 -9.70 12.05 1.98
C GLY A 32 -8.79 13.22 1.64
N SER A 33 -9.12 14.45 2.07
CA SER A 33 -8.23 15.60 1.97
C SER A 33 -7.50 15.86 3.29
N ASN A 34 -6.17 15.92 3.23
CA ASN A 34 -5.32 16.38 4.33
C ASN A 34 -4.16 17.19 3.74
N GLY A 35 -4.37 18.50 3.62
CA GLY A 35 -3.42 19.39 2.94
C GLY A 35 -2.01 19.36 3.54
N GLY A 36 -1.88 19.16 4.86
CA GLY A 36 -0.58 18.98 5.51
C GLY A 36 0.12 17.70 5.05
N LEU A 37 -0.62 16.59 4.99
CA LEU A 37 -0.08 15.31 4.54
C LEU A 37 0.25 15.30 3.04
N LEU A 38 -0.55 15.95 2.19
CA LEU A 38 -0.26 16.10 0.77
C LEU A 38 1.01 16.92 0.51
N LYS A 39 1.25 17.97 1.31
CA LYS A 39 2.49 18.74 1.24
C LYS A 39 3.72 17.89 1.54
N GLU A 40 3.67 17.10 2.63
CA GLU A 40 4.74 16.15 2.97
C GLU A 40 4.91 15.07 1.89
N ARG A 41 3.80 14.52 1.39
CA ARG A 41 3.81 13.51 0.34
C ARG A 41 4.52 14.01 -0.91
N LYS A 42 4.19 15.23 -1.35
CA LYS A 42 4.81 15.89 -2.50
C LYS A 42 6.33 16.02 -2.32
N LYS A 43 6.77 16.51 -1.17
CA LYS A 43 8.20 16.63 -0.83
C LYS A 43 8.92 15.28 -0.99
N TRP A 44 8.40 14.23 -0.36
CA TRP A 44 9.04 12.91 -0.41
C TRP A 44 9.06 12.30 -1.82
N VAL A 45 8.00 12.48 -2.60
CA VAL A 45 7.95 12.02 -4.01
C VAL A 45 8.97 12.78 -4.87
N GLU A 46 9.12 14.09 -4.70
CA GLU A 46 10.09 14.90 -5.46
C GLU A 46 11.53 14.50 -5.13
N GLU A 47 11.84 14.26 -3.86
CA GLU A 47 13.19 13.90 -3.40
C GLU A 47 13.54 12.41 -3.65
N ASN A 48 12.54 11.52 -3.68
CA ASN A 48 12.75 10.06 -3.66
C ASN A 48 11.88 9.30 -4.68
N GLN A 49 11.65 9.90 -5.86
CA GLN A 49 10.71 9.38 -6.85
C GLN A 49 10.89 7.89 -7.17
N SER A 50 12.12 7.41 -7.38
CA SER A 50 12.42 6.02 -7.70
C SER A 50 12.21 5.03 -6.54
N ARG A 51 12.16 5.53 -5.29
CA ARG A 51 11.83 4.74 -4.10
C ARG A 51 10.32 4.71 -3.85
N CYS A 52 9.64 5.82 -4.15
CA CYS A 52 8.21 5.98 -3.91
C CYS A 52 7.34 5.39 -5.02
N LEU A 53 7.76 5.50 -6.28
CA LEU A 53 6.98 5.12 -7.45
C LEU A 53 7.63 3.97 -8.18
N GLY A 54 6.80 3.10 -8.76
CA GLY A 54 7.31 2.18 -9.76
C GLY A 54 6.23 1.41 -10.48
N VAL A 55 6.61 0.94 -11.66
CA VAL A 55 5.75 0.26 -12.64
C VAL A 55 6.58 -0.82 -13.32
N CYS A 56 6.05 -2.02 -13.44
CA CYS A 56 6.65 -3.08 -14.23
C CYS A 56 6.30 -2.91 -15.72
N ASP A 57 7.30 -3.11 -16.58
CA ASP A 57 7.15 -2.94 -18.04
C ASP A 57 6.13 -3.92 -18.66
N ASP A 58 5.96 -5.10 -18.04
CA ASP A 58 5.08 -6.17 -18.49
C ASP A 58 3.61 -6.01 -18.08
N ALA A 59 3.24 -4.88 -17.48
CA ALA A 59 1.89 -4.64 -16.93
C ALA A 59 1.23 -3.33 -17.40
N SER A 60 1.70 -2.76 -18.51
CA SER A 60 1.29 -1.42 -18.98
C SER A 60 -0.23 -1.23 -19.10
N LEU A 61 -0.97 -2.23 -19.59
CA LEU A 61 -2.43 -2.17 -19.73
C LEU A 61 -3.13 -2.16 -18.36
N GLN A 62 -2.78 -3.09 -17.47
CA GLN A 62 -3.36 -3.19 -16.13
C GLN A 62 -3.11 -1.91 -15.33
N VAL A 63 -1.89 -1.37 -15.45
CA VAL A 63 -1.49 -0.12 -14.79
C VAL A 63 -2.30 1.06 -15.34
N SER A 64 -2.44 1.18 -16.66
CA SER A 64 -3.21 2.25 -17.28
C SER A 64 -4.68 2.25 -16.85
N LEU A 65 -5.28 1.07 -16.71
CA LEU A 65 -6.67 0.92 -16.24
C LEU A 65 -6.80 1.30 -14.75
N ALA A 66 -5.91 0.78 -13.91
CA ALA A 66 -5.91 1.07 -12.47
C ALA A 66 -5.70 2.57 -12.19
N LEU A 67 -4.79 3.22 -12.89
CA LEU A 67 -4.55 4.66 -12.71
C LEU A 67 -5.77 5.50 -13.08
N ARG A 68 -6.51 5.13 -14.14
CA ARG A 68 -7.79 5.81 -14.50
C ARG A 68 -8.84 5.62 -13.41
N GLU A 69 -8.95 4.42 -12.84
CA GLU A 69 -9.88 4.13 -11.77
C GLU A 69 -9.54 4.91 -10.49
N ILE A 70 -8.26 4.96 -10.11
CA ILE A 70 -7.80 5.76 -8.96
C ILE A 70 -8.09 7.24 -9.18
N ALA A 71 -7.78 7.78 -10.37
CA ALA A 71 -8.08 9.17 -10.72
C ALA A 71 -9.57 9.49 -10.57
N LEU A 72 -10.44 8.60 -11.08
CA LEU A 72 -11.90 8.73 -10.95
C LEU A 72 -12.37 8.67 -9.49
N LEU A 73 -11.86 7.70 -8.71
CA LEU A 73 -12.27 7.51 -7.31
C LEU A 73 -11.80 8.64 -6.40
N SER A 74 -10.62 9.21 -6.69
CA SER A 74 -10.01 10.32 -5.96
C SER A 74 -10.39 11.70 -6.49
N GLU A 75 -11.20 11.79 -7.55
CA GLU A 75 -11.59 13.07 -8.18
C GLU A 75 -10.38 13.91 -8.64
N VAL A 76 -9.37 13.23 -9.21
CA VAL A 76 -8.18 13.85 -9.81
C VAL A 76 -8.32 13.80 -11.33
N ASP A 77 -8.12 14.92 -12.01
CA ASP A 77 -8.36 15.05 -13.45
C ASP A 77 -7.35 14.29 -14.33
N GLU A 78 -6.18 13.93 -13.79
CA GLU A 78 -5.08 13.31 -14.52
C GLU A 78 -4.66 11.97 -13.91
N SER A 79 -4.61 10.93 -14.74
CA SER A 79 -4.28 9.55 -14.33
C SER A 79 -2.78 9.22 -14.42
N ARG A 80 -1.90 10.21 -14.49
CA ARG A 80 -0.46 9.95 -14.44
C ARG A 80 -0.06 9.55 -13.02
N ILE A 81 0.81 8.55 -12.90
CA ILE A 81 1.25 8.03 -11.59
C ILE A 81 1.90 9.13 -10.74
N GLU A 82 2.63 10.05 -11.35
CA GLU A 82 3.29 11.16 -10.66
C GLU A 82 2.28 12.17 -10.09
N ARG A 83 1.16 12.40 -10.78
CA ARG A 83 0.08 13.27 -10.30
C ARG A 83 -0.67 12.62 -9.16
N LEU A 84 -1.11 11.38 -9.36
CA LEU A 84 -1.79 10.62 -8.32
C LEU A 84 -0.92 10.46 -7.08
N ALA A 85 0.40 10.28 -7.26
CA ALA A 85 1.33 10.19 -6.15
C ALA A 85 1.43 11.44 -5.28
N VAL A 86 1.05 12.62 -5.74
CA VAL A 86 1.15 13.87 -4.94
C VAL A 86 -0.21 14.47 -4.61
N GLU A 87 -1.29 14.01 -5.23
CA GLU A 87 -2.66 14.50 -5.01
C GLU A 87 -3.55 13.51 -4.26
N VAL A 88 -3.20 12.22 -4.28
CA VAL A 88 -3.95 11.18 -3.59
C VAL A 88 -3.26 10.84 -2.28
N VAL A 89 -3.96 11.00 -1.16
CA VAL A 89 -3.38 10.78 0.18
C VAL A 89 -2.95 9.33 0.42
N PRO A 90 -3.78 8.31 0.12
CA PRO A 90 -3.40 6.93 0.41
C PRO A 90 -2.24 6.41 -0.44
N ASP A 91 -1.39 5.59 0.19
CA ASP A 91 -0.47 4.72 -0.53
C ASP A 91 -1.22 3.55 -1.17
N TRP A 92 -0.78 3.15 -2.35
CA TRP A 92 -1.39 2.05 -3.09
C TRP A 92 -0.38 1.20 -3.82
N THR A 93 -0.74 -0.06 -4.03
CA THR A 93 -0.05 -1.00 -4.90
C THR A 93 -1.07 -1.67 -5.82
N LEU A 94 -0.63 -1.99 -7.03
CA LEU A 94 -1.42 -2.76 -7.99
C LEU A 94 -0.90 -4.20 -8.02
N LEU A 95 -1.82 -5.14 -7.86
CA LEU A 95 -1.55 -6.56 -8.02
C LEU A 95 -2.06 -7.04 -9.37
N SER A 96 -1.29 -7.93 -10.02
CA SER A 96 -1.70 -8.59 -11.25
C SER A 96 -1.54 -10.10 -11.15
N ARG A 97 -2.53 -10.83 -11.64
CA ARG A 97 -2.56 -12.30 -11.72
C ARG A 97 -2.14 -12.85 -13.08
N ALA A 98 -1.83 -11.97 -14.05
CA ALA A 98 -1.61 -12.33 -15.45
C ALA A 98 -0.47 -13.35 -15.68
N SER A 99 0.53 -13.35 -14.80
CA SER A 99 1.68 -14.26 -14.85
C SER A 99 1.46 -15.65 -14.22
N GLY A 100 0.24 -15.95 -13.76
CA GLY A 100 -0.01 -17.20 -13.04
C GLY A 100 0.22 -17.14 -11.53
N LEU A 101 0.69 -16.01 -11.00
CA LEU A 101 0.77 -15.69 -9.57
C LEU A 101 0.35 -14.23 -9.34
N TRP A 102 -0.16 -13.89 -8.15
CA TRP A 102 -0.38 -12.51 -7.75
C TRP A 102 0.96 -11.82 -7.49
N ARG A 103 1.29 -10.82 -8.32
CA ARG A 103 2.53 -10.02 -8.21
C ARG A 103 2.23 -8.54 -8.02
N VAL A 104 3.10 -7.83 -7.33
CA VAL A 104 3.08 -6.36 -7.26
C VAL A 104 3.64 -5.81 -8.57
N VAL A 105 2.81 -5.15 -9.37
CA VAL A 105 3.20 -4.65 -10.71
C VAL A 105 3.30 -3.14 -10.81
N ALA A 106 2.73 -2.41 -9.86
CA ALA A 106 2.94 -0.97 -9.74
C ALA A 106 2.62 -0.49 -8.32
N GLY A 107 2.99 0.74 -8.01
CA GLY A 107 2.57 1.40 -6.78
C GLY A 107 3.03 2.84 -6.67
N ALA A 108 2.36 3.58 -5.79
CA ALA A 108 2.83 4.83 -5.21
C ALA A 108 2.81 4.68 -3.70
N VAL A 109 3.99 4.42 -3.12
CA VAL A 109 4.19 4.09 -1.70
C VAL A 109 5.15 5.10 -1.10
N VAL A 110 4.61 6.12 -0.43
CA VAL A 110 5.36 7.27 0.08
C VAL A 110 5.54 7.18 1.60
N PHE A 111 4.57 6.60 2.31
CA PHE A 111 4.58 6.42 3.76
C PHE A 111 4.49 4.93 4.13
N PRO A 112 5.45 4.09 3.69
CA PRO A 112 5.44 2.67 4.04
C PRO A 112 5.69 2.44 5.52
N SER A 113 5.28 1.27 6.00
CA SER A 113 5.55 0.76 7.35
C SER A 113 6.70 -0.27 7.33
N SER A 114 7.93 0.23 7.25
CA SER A 114 9.18 -0.57 7.30
C SER A 114 9.41 -1.50 6.09
N TRP A 115 9.03 -1.07 4.89
CA TRP A 115 9.34 -1.76 3.63
C TRP A 115 9.52 -0.78 2.48
N ALA A 116 10.10 -1.23 1.36
CA ALA A 116 10.37 -0.40 0.19
C ALA A 116 9.75 -0.99 -1.08
N LEU A 117 9.10 -0.16 -1.90
CA LEU A 117 8.37 -0.61 -3.10
C LEU A 117 9.29 -1.25 -4.15
N ASN A 118 10.44 -0.64 -4.40
CA ASN A 118 11.44 -1.11 -5.36
C ASN A 118 11.95 -2.52 -5.06
N GLU A 119 11.94 -2.95 -3.80
CA GLU A 119 12.29 -4.32 -3.42
C GLU A 119 11.18 -5.34 -3.71
N LYS A 120 9.93 -4.88 -3.87
CA LYS A 120 8.74 -5.74 -4.01
C LYS A 120 8.17 -5.78 -5.43
N LEU A 121 8.49 -4.80 -6.27
CA LEU A 121 8.02 -4.75 -7.66
C LEU A 121 8.43 -6.02 -8.43
N GLY A 122 7.49 -6.54 -9.22
CA GLY A 122 7.62 -7.76 -10.00
C GLY A 122 7.58 -9.05 -9.19
N ARG A 123 7.60 -9.00 -7.85
CA ARG A 123 7.64 -10.19 -7.01
C ARG A 123 6.26 -10.76 -6.71
N PRO A 124 6.13 -12.09 -6.58
CA PRO A 124 4.91 -12.72 -6.12
C PRO A 124 4.64 -12.43 -4.64
N LEU A 125 3.36 -12.41 -4.24
CA LEU A 125 2.95 -12.02 -2.89
C LEU A 125 3.59 -12.86 -1.77
N PHE A 126 3.84 -14.16 -2.00
CA PHE A 126 4.50 -15.00 -0.99
C PHE A 126 5.93 -14.54 -0.71
N GLU A 127 6.65 -14.01 -1.70
CA GLU A 127 7.97 -13.40 -1.49
C GLU A 127 7.85 -12.04 -0.82
N VAL A 128 6.89 -11.22 -1.26
CA VAL A 128 6.63 -9.90 -0.68
C VAL A 128 6.37 -10.01 0.83
N HIS A 129 5.56 -10.99 1.24
CA HIS A 129 5.26 -11.29 2.64
C HIS A 129 6.28 -12.19 3.34
N GLY A 130 7.28 -12.73 2.64
CA GLY A 130 8.29 -13.63 3.19
C GLY A 130 8.98 -13.14 4.47
N PRO A 131 9.31 -11.83 4.60
CA PRO A 131 9.88 -11.28 5.83
C PRO A 131 8.94 -11.28 7.06
N VAL A 132 7.63 -11.45 6.88
CA VAL A 132 6.67 -11.39 8.00
C VAL A 132 6.63 -12.74 8.73
N PRO A 133 7.09 -12.82 10.00
CA PRO A 133 7.23 -14.10 10.69
C PRO A 133 5.90 -14.85 10.79
N GLY A 134 5.88 -16.10 10.32
CA GLY A 134 4.71 -16.98 10.40
C GLY A 134 3.55 -16.65 9.44
N LEU A 135 3.63 -15.60 8.61
CA LEU A 135 2.51 -15.20 7.75
C LEU A 135 2.24 -16.24 6.66
N ASN A 136 3.22 -16.56 5.82
CA ASN A 136 3.03 -17.53 4.73
C ASN A 136 2.51 -18.89 5.21
N PRO A 137 3.09 -19.55 6.25
CA PRO A 137 2.57 -20.84 6.70
C PRO A 137 1.17 -20.73 7.35
N THR A 138 0.79 -19.57 7.89
CA THR A 138 -0.51 -19.40 8.56
C THR A 138 -1.62 -18.95 7.60
N LEU A 139 -1.32 -18.03 6.69
CA LEU A 139 -2.31 -17.31 5.88
C LEU A 139 -2.03 -17.31 4.37
N GLY A 140 -0.86 -17.75 3.90
CA GLY A 140 -0.47 -17.62 2.48
C GLY A 140 -1.52 -18.16 1.52
N ALA A 141 -1.95 -19.41 1.72
CA ALA A 141 -3.00 -20.04 0.91
C ALA A 141 -4.36 -19.31 1.02
N SER A 142 -4.73 -18.83 2.22
CA SER A 142 -5.98 -18.08 2.40
C SER A 142 -5.96 -16.72 1.70
N ILE A 143 -4.80 -16.07 1.61
CA ILE A 143 -4.61 -14.83 0.85
C ILE A 143 -4.84 -15.10 -0.64
N ASP A 144 -4.21 -16.13 -1.19
CA ASP A 144 -4.36 -16.47 -2.62
C ASP A 144 -5.80 -16.81 -2.97
N ILE A 145 -6.46 -17.69 -2.18
CA ILE A 145 -7.88 -18.04 -2.37
C ILE A 145 -8.77 -16.80 -2.32
N PHE A 146 -8.52 -15.90 -1.35
CA PHE A 146 -9.30 -14.68 -1.23
C PHE A 146 -9.13 -13.77 -2.45
N LEU A 147 -7.89 -13.53 -2.88
CA LEU A 147 -7.62 -12.68 -4.05
C LEU A 147 -8.19 -13.27 -5.34
N ASP A 148 -8.09 -14.59 -5.52
CA ASP A 148 -8.70 -15.30 -6.66
C ASP A 148 -10.25 -15.21 -6.64
N SER A 149 -10.85 -15.01 -5.47
CA SER A 149 -12.31 -14.86 -5.30
C SER A 149 -12.83 -13.42 -5.47
N LEU A 150 -11.95 -12.43 -5.66
CA LEU A 150 -12.37 -11.04 -5.79
C LEU A 150 -13.23 -10.82 -7.03
N THR A 151 -14.36 -10.15 -6.86
CA THR A 151 -15.27 -9.77 -7.95
C THR A 151 -15.27 -8.27 -8.16
N GLN A 152 -15.56 -7.86 -9.39
CA GLN A 152 -15.75 -6.45 -9.75
C GLN A 152 -16.82 -5.78 -8.88
N PHE A 153 -16.70 -4.46 -8.72
CA PHE A 153 -17.61 -3.59 -7.97
C PHE A 153 -17.74 -3.90 -6.48
N THR A 154 -16.85 -4.74 -5.94
CA THR A 154 -16.85 -5.02 -4.51
C THR A 154 -15.49 -4.74 -3.91
N ALA A 155 -15.51 -4.11 -2.74
CA ALA A 155 -14.31 -3.76 -2.03
C ALA A 155 -14.29 -4.38 -0.64
N TRP A 156 -13.07 -4.63 -0.18
CA TRP A 156 -12.79 -5.21 1.11
C TRP A 156 -11.71 -4.41 1.81
N GLU A 157 -11.81 -4.33 3.13
CA GLU A 157 -10.79 -3.71 3.96
C GLU A 157 -10.45 -4.62 5.15
N ARG A 158 -9.24 -4.43 5.66
CA ARG A 158 -8.76 -4.99 6.92
C ARG A 158 -7.86 -3.97 7.60
N TRP A 159 -7.69 -4.12 8.90
CA TRP A 159 -6.80 -3.28 9.67
C TRP A 159 -5.42 -3.93 9.79
N ASN A 160 -4.38 -3.11 9.68
CA ASN A 160 -3.01 -3.45 9.98
C ASN A 160 -2.47 -2.40 10.96
N TRP A 161 -1.53 -2.79 11.83
CA TRP A 161 -0.95 -1.87 12.81
C TRP A 161 0.52 -2.21 13.07
N GLY A 162 1.23 -1.21 13.58
CA GLY A 162 2.62 -1.31 14.02
C GLY A 162 2.99 -0.05 14.79
N LEU A 163 4.10 -0.10 15.52
CA LEU A 163 4.63 1.06 16.22
C LEU A 163 5.83 1.60 15.43
N PRO A 164 5.87 2.90 15.09
CA PRO A 164 7.03 3.48 14.44
C PRO A 164 8.24 3.43 15.40
N PRO A 165 9.45 3.15 14.90
CA PRO A 165 10.66 3.18 15.72
C PRO A 165 11.04 4.62 16.13
N ILE A 166 10.54 5.63 15.42
CA ILE A 166 10.84 7.06 15.63
C ILE A 166 9.53 7.80 15.91
N LEU A 167 9.48 8.51 17.04
CA LEU A 167 8.31 9.30 17.42
C LEU A 167 8.09 10.46 16.44
N ASN A 168 6.83 10.70 16.07
CA ASN A 168 6.41 11.75 15.13
C ASN A 168 6.93 11.60 13.68
N SER A 169 7.58 10.48 13.34
CA SER A 169 7.91 10.21 11.93
C SER A 169 6.69 9.66 11.20
N ILE A 170 6.31 10.33 10.11
CA ILE A 170 5.27 9.86 9.18
C ILE A 170 5.84 8.92 8.10
N ILE A 171 7.16 8.89 7.94
CA ILE A 171 7.86 8.05 6.97
C ILE A 171 8.66 6.97 7.70
N ILE A 172 8.46 5.72 7.29
CA ILE A 172 9.16 4.54 7.83
C ILE A 172 9.67 3.71 6.65
N HIS A 173 10.33 4.37 5.70
CA HIS A 173 10.96 3.72 4.56
C HIS A 173 12.41 3.37 4.93
N PRO A 174 12.86 2.10 4.83
CA PRO A 174 14.17 1.67 5.35
C PRO A 174 15.35 2.47 4.75
N GLY A 175 15.38 2.65 3.42
CA GLY A 175 16.40 3.47 2.75
C GLY A 175 16.38 4.95 3.16
N ILE A 176 15.24 5.63 3.06
CA ILE A 176 15.12 7.05 3.41
C ILE A 176 15.45 7.29 4.89
N CYS A 177 14.98 6.44 5.80
CA CYS A 177 15.29 6.56 7.22
C CYS A 177 16.80 6.39 7.48
N GLN A 178 17.48 5.48 6.77
CA GLN A 178 18.92 5.33 6.87
C GLN A 178 19.66 6.59 6.38
N ASP A 179 19.24 7.15 5.25
CA ASP A 179 19.82 8.36 4.67
C ASP A 179 19.68 9.56 5.65
N LEU A 180 18.52 9.73 6.29
CA LEU A 180 18.28 10.77 7.29
C LEU A 180 19.16 10.64 8.54
N LEU A 181 19.41 9.41 9.00
CA LEU A 181 20.28 9.15 10.15
C LEU A 181 21.75 9.49 9.84
N GLN A 182 22.18 9.31 8.59
CA GLN A 182 23.55 9.62 8.16
C GLN A 182 23.81 11.13 8.00
N VAL A 183 22.80 11.91 7.63
CA VAL A 183 22.92 13.39 7.51
C VAL A 183 22.92 14.09 8.88
N SER A 184 22.49 13.39 9.93
CA SER A 184 22.37 13.94 11.29
C SER A 184 23.59 13.67 12.19
N GLY A 185 24.63 13.01 11.68
CA GLY A 185 25.88 12.68 12.38
C GLY A 185 27.09 13.37 11.77
#